data_AF-D3DHD0-F1
#
_entry.id   AF-D3DHD0-F1
#
_cell.length_a   1.000
_cell.length_b   1.000
_cell.length_c   1.000
_cell.angle_alpha   90.00
_cell.angle_beta   90.00
_cell.angle_gamma   90.00
#
_symmetry.space_group_name_H-M   'P 1'
#
loop_
_entity.id
_entity.type
_entity.pdbx_description
1 polymer ?
#
loop_
_entity_poly.entity_id
_entity_poly.type
_entity_poly.pdbx_seq_one_letter_code
_entity_poly.pdbx_strand_id
1 'polypeptide(L)'
;MSYYKELKDGILSLKDVFFLSPREIWFLKFLEDAQYPLQVVKEGINEFYRAVPPEKRSKTPLFFAFENIKKAYHRYTLQQGRSVKIDWLKTYEEKLKQVRRFLEDIKLKEPKTPEEAEENLKLVESMITKKLWDSLKKEEKAKILKKYSQFKENDELFKLMIKHEIMKMFNLRPLSIYVL
;
A
#
# COMPACT_ATOMS: atom_id res chain seq x y z
N MET A 1 -1.52 1.59 -17.10
CA MET A 1 -0.55 2.69 -17.33
C MET A 1 0.33 2.78 -16.09
N SER A 2 1.66 2.93 -16.23
CA SER A 2 2.57 2.85 -15.07
C SER A 2 2.66 4.17 -14.30
N TYR A 3 2.70 4.09 -12.96
CA TYR A 3 2.79 5.26 -12.09
C TYR A 3 4.05 6.07 -12.34
N TYR A 4 5.14 5.37 -12.67
CA TYR A 4 6.38 6.03 -13.04
C TYR A 4 6.18 6.92 -14.27
N LYS A 5 5.49 6.44 -15.33
CA LYS A 5 5.25 7.26 -16.52
C LYS A 5 4.42 8.51 -16.23
N GLU A 6 3.38 8.38 -15.41
CA GLU A 6 2.43 9.47 -15.13
C GLU A 6 2.96 10.50 -14.13
N LEU A 7 3.78 10.07 -13.17
CA LEU A 7 4.22 10.93 -12.06
C LEU A 7 5.65 11.46 -12.21
N LYS A 8 6.49 10.82 -13.03
CA LYS A 8 7.93 11.12 -13.12
C LYS A 8 8.19 12.61 -13.33
N ASP A 9 7.61 13.21 -14.37
CA ASP A 9 7.95 14.59 -14.74
C ASP A 9 7.54 15.59 -13.63
N GLY A 10 6.39 15.35 -12.99
CA GLY A 10 5.95 16.13 -11.85
C GLY A 10 6.89 16.00 -10.64
N ILE A 11 7.36 14.78 -10.33
CA ILE A 11 8.29 14.55 -9.22
C ILE A 11 9.66 15.15 -9.51
N LEU A 12 10.17 15.00 -10.73
CA LEU A 12 11.44 15.59 -11.16
C LEU A 12 11.41 17.11 -11.04
N SER A 13 10.33 17.75 -11.48
CA SER A 13 10.11 19.18 -11.34
C SER A 13 10.02 19.63 -9.87
N LEU A 14 9.32 18.88 -9.01
CA LEU A 14 9.21 19.19 -7.58
C LEU A 14 10.57 19.13 -6.86
N LYS A 15 11.41 18.16 -7.24
CA LYS A 15 12.71 17.88 -6.62
C LYS A 15 13.87 18.68 -7.22
N ASP A 16 13.67 19.26 -8.40
CA ASP A 16 14.72 19.87 -9.22
C ASP A 16 15.89 18.89 -9.50
N VAL A 17 15.56 17.72 -10.06
CA VAL A 17 16.53 16.67 -10.40
C VAL A 17 16.27 16.07 -11.78
N PHE A 18 17.30 15.51 -12.43
CA PHE A 18 17.18 14.90 -13.77
C PHE A 18 16.63 13.47 -13.78
N PHE A 19 16.78 12.74 -12.66
CA PHE A 19 16.34 11.36 -12.55
C PHE A 19 15.92 11.01 -11.12
N LEU A 20 15.03 10.03 -11.00
CA LEU A 20 14.69 9.42 -9.72
C LEU A 20 15.71 8.33 -9.39
N SER A 21 16.07 8.22 -8.12
CA SER A 21 16.93 7.11 -7.69
C SER A 21 16.20 5.77 -7.87
N PRO A 22 16.93 4.65 -8.02
CA PRO A 22 16.31 3.32 -8.13
C PRO A 22 15.35 3.00 -6.98
N ARG A 23 15.62 3.52 -5.78
CA ARG A 23 14.76 3.32 -4.59
C ARG A 23 13.42 4.03 -4.75
N GLU A 24 13.41 5.23 -5.30
CA GLU A 24 12.20 6.02 -5.51
C GLU A 24 11.34 5.44 -6.64
N ILE A 25 11.97 4.97 -7.72
CA ILE A 25 11.27 4.22 -8.77
C ILE A 25 10.62 2.98 -8.18
N TRP A 26 11.34 2.26 -7.31
CA TRP A 26 10.81 1.06 -6.71
C TRP A 26 9.69 1.34 -5.70
N PHE A 27 9.77 2.45 -4.96
CA PHE A 27 8.67 2.92 -4.13
C PHE A 27 7.40 3.23 -4.94
N LEU A 28 7.53 3.90 -6.09
CA LEU A 28 6.38 4.14 -6.98
C LEU A 28 5.78 2.84 -7.52
N LYS A 29 6.63 1.89 -7.91
CA LYS A 29 6.18 0.55 -8.33
C LYS A 29 5.46 -0.18 -7.21
N PHE A 30 5.95 -0.08 -5.97
CA PHE A 30 5.27 -0.64 -4.81
C PHE A 30 3.87 -0.05 -4.63
N LEU A 31 3.71 1.27 -4.73
CA LEU A 31 2.39 1.92 -4.61
C LEU A 31 1.42 1.48 -5.72
N GLU A 32 1.94 1.30 -6.94
CA GLU A 32 1.17 0.78 -8.09
C GLU A 32 0.75 -0.68 -7.85
N ASP A 33 1.69 -1.55 -7.50
CA ASP A 33 1.43 -2.96 -7.21
C ASP A 33 0.46 -3.12 -6.00
N ALA A 34 0.55 -2.22 -5.02
CA ALA A 34 -0.34 -2.16 -3.86
C ALA A 34 -1.69 -1.47 -4.14
N GLN A 35 -1.95 -1.07 -5.40
CA GLN A 35 -3.22 -0.51 -5.87
C GLN A 35 -3.64 0.82 -5.20
N TYR A 36 -2.69 1.63 -4.72
CA TYR A 36 -3.01 2.99 -4.24
C TYR A 36 -3.46 3.84 -5.42
N PRO A 37 -4.64 4.48 -5.45
CA PRO A 37 -5.09 5.26 -6.60
C PRO A 37 -4.10 6.34 -7.04
N LEU A 38 -3.88 6.49 -8.35
CA LEU A 38 -2.89 7.43 -8.91
C LEU A 38 -3.08 8.87 -8.39
N GLN A 39 -4.33 9.33 -8.31
CA GLN A 39 -4.65 10.67 -7.82
C GLN A 39 -4.28 10.87 -6.35
N VAL A 40 -4.50 9.84 -5.52
CA VAL A 40 -4.11 9.83 -4.10
C VAL A 40 -2.59 9.91 -3.96
N VAL A 41 -1.86 9.11 -4.75
CA VAL A 41 -0.39 9.14 -4.74
C VAL A 41 0.11 10.53 -5.15
N LYS A 42 -0.44 11.10 -6.22
CA LYS A 42 -0.12 12.45 -6.70
C LYS A 42 -0.38 13.52 -5.64
N GLU A 43 -1.53 13.47 -4.98
CA GLU A 43 -1.90 14.38 -3.90
C GLU A 43 -0.91 14.29 -2.73
N GLY A 44 -0.65 13.08 -2.22
CA GLY A 44 0.26 12.87 -1.09
C GLY A 44 1.69 13.33 -1.38
N ILE A 45 2.20 13.08 -2.59
CA ILE A 45 3.53 13.57 -3.01
C ILE A 45 3.56 15.10 -3.05
N ASN A 46 2.54 15.74 -3.62
CA ASN A 46 2.47 17.20 -3.70
C ASN A 46 2.38 17.84 -2.31
N GLU A 47 1.53 17.31 -1.43
CA GLU A 47 1.43 17.78 -0.05
C GLU A 47 2.76 17.70 0.69
N PHE A 48 3.47 16.58 0.55
CA PHE A 48 4.77 16.39 1.17
C PHE A 48 5.79 17.42 0.68
N TYR A 49 6.01 17.55 -0.63
CA TYR A 49 7.02 18.45 -1.16
C TYR A 49 6.68 19.94 -1.01
N ARG A 50 5.39 20.30 -0.89
CA ARG A 50 5.00 21.67 -0.51
C ARG A 50 5.51 22.05 0.88
N ALA A 51 5.55 21.10 1.81
CA ALA A 51 6.07 21.32 3.16
C ALA A 51 7.61 21.27 3.24
N VAL A 52 8.29 20.68 2.26
CA VAL A 52 9.76 20.61 2.20
C VAL A 52 10.31 21.89 1.55
N PRO A 53 11.28 22.58 2.19
CA PRO A 53 11.95 23.74 1.59
C PRO A 53 12.60 23.38 0.24
N PRO A 54 12.47 24.22 -0.81
CA PRO A 54 12.98 23.92 -2.16
C PRO A 54 14.42 23.42 -2.19
N GLU A 55 15.31 24.02 -1.38
CA GLU A 55 16.74 23.75 -1.36
C GLU A 55 17.07 22.34 -0.84
N LYS A 56 16.13 21.72 -0.11
CA LYS A 56 16.28 20.38 0.46
C LYS A 56 15.67 19.28 -0.41
N ARG A 57 14.76 19.61 -1.33
CA ARG A 57 13.92 18.63 -2.05
C ARG A 57 14.71 17.64 -2.90
N SER A 58 15.81 18.08 -3.51
CA SER A 58 16.69 17.24 -4.33
C SER A 58 17.27 16.06 -3.53
N LYS A 59 17.59 16.30 -2.25
CA LYS A 59 18.15 15.29 -1.33
C LYS A 59 17.09 14.53 -0.54
N THR A 60 15.87 15.06 -0.43
CA THR A 60 14.77 14.42 0.31
C THR A 60 14.21 13.24 -0.48
N PRO A 61 14.28 11.99 0.03
CA PRO A 61 13.77 10.84 -0.71
C PRO A 61 12.24 10.82 -0.85
N LEU A 62 11.75 10.38 -2.01
CA LEU A 62 10.30 10.31 -2.30
C LEU A 62 9.50 9.46 -1.31
N PHE A 63 10.08 8.37 -0.81
CA PHE A 63 9.38 7.45 0.11
C PHE A 63 9.06 8.07 1.48
N PHE A 64 9.59 9.26 1.80
CA PHE A 64 9.14 10.02 2.96
C PHE A 64 7.74 10.62 2.80
N ALA A 65 7.26 10.77 1.56
CA ALA A 65 5.88 11.18 1.30
C ALA A 65 4.83 10.12 1.69
N PHE A 66 5.26 8.92 2.12
CA PHE A 66 4.36 7.81 2.39
C PHE A 66 3.28 8.15 3.42
N GLU A 67 3.60 8.89 4.47
CA GLU A 67 2.62 9.33 5.46
C GLU A 67 1.54 10.24 4.87
N ASN A 68 1.93 11.17 4.01
CA ASN A 68 0.99 12.03 3.29
C ASN A 68 0.11 11.23 2.33
N ILE A 69 0.68 10.24 1.65
CA ILE A 69 -0.07 9.34 0.76
C ILE A 69 -1.09 8.52 1.55
N LYS A 70 -0.75 7.98 2.74
CA LYS A 70 -1.73 7.29 3.59
C LYS A 70 -2.85 8.21 4.04
N LYS A 71 -2.53 9.45 4.43
CA LYS A 71 -3.54 10.45 4.84
C LYS A 71 -4.47 10.78 3.68
N ALA A 72 -3.92 11.05 2.49
CA ALA A 72 -4.71 11.27 1.28
C ALA A 72 -5.57 10.04 0.93
N TYR A 73 -5.02 8.83 1.08
CA TYR A 73 -5.74 7.59 0.85
C TYR A 73 -6.91 7.44 1.81
N HIS A 74 -6.70 7.67 3.10
CA HIS A 74 -7.77 7.62 4.10
C HIS A 74 -8.89 8.61 3.81
N ARG A 75 -8.56 9.86 3.41
CA ARG A 75 -9.56 10.84 3.00
C ARG A 75 -10.31 10.38 1.75
N TYR A 76 -9.58 9.86 0.76
CA TYR A 76 -10.16 9.33 -0.47
C TYR A 76 -11.13 8.17 -0.19
N THR A 77 -10.77 7.22 0.66
CA THR A 77 -11.65 6.09 1.00
C THR A 77 -12.92 6.55 1.72
N LEU A 78 -12.80 7.53 2.63
CA LEU A 78 -13.96 8.13 3.31
C LEU A 78 -14.88 8.87 2.33
N GLN A 79 -14.32 9.59 1.36
CA GLN A 79 -15.10 10.27 0.33
C GLN A 79 -15.78 9.28 -0.61
N GLN A 80 -15.06 8.27 -1.10
CA GLN A 80 -15.60 7.23 -1.98
C GLN A 80 -16.74 6.45 -1.33
N GLY A 81 -16.60 6.09 -0.05
CA GLY A 81 -17.68 5.45 0.72
C GLY A 81 -18.93 6.32 0.87
N ARG A 82 -18.80 7.65 0.75
CA ARG A 82 -19.93 8.60 0.77
C ARG A 82 -20.51 8.89 -0.62
N SER A 83 -19.67 8.91 -1.66
CA SER A 83 -20.04 9.35 -3.01
C SER A 83 -20.51 8.22 -3.92
N VAL A 84 -19.97 7.02 -3.76
CA VAL A 84 -20.37 5.84 -4.51
C VAL A 84 -21.22 5.00 -3.57
N LYS A 85 -22.43 4.60 -3.99
CA LYS A 85 -23.16 3.49 -3.34
C LYS A 85 -22.37 2.20 -3.60
N ILE A 86 -21.20 2.08 -2.99
CA ILE A 86 -20.42 0.84 -2.99
C ILE A 86 -21.27 -0.15 -2.22
N ASP A 87 -21.63 -1.25 -2.87
CA ASP A 87 -22.12 -2.43 -2.18
C ASP A 87 -20.93 -3.05 -1.43
N TRP A 88 -20.61 -2.43 -0.30
CA TRP A 88 -19.45 -2.77 0.53
C TRP A 88 -19.60 -4.18 1.07
N LEU A 89 -20.84 -4.65 1.29
CA LEU A 89 -21.12 -6.00 1.76
C LEU A 89 -20.76 -7.02 0.69
N LYS A 90 -21.22 -6.81 -0.55
CA LYS A 90 -20.83 -7.67 -1.68
C LYS A 90 -19.32 -7.68 -1.90
N THR A 91 -18.69 -6.51 -1.85
CA THR A 91 -17.23 -6.38 -2.01
C THR A 91 -16.49 -7.13 -0.90
N TYR A 92 -16.94 -6.98 0.36
CA TYR A 92 -16.40 -7.69 1.52
C TYR A 92 -16.48 -9.21 1.34
N GLU A 93 -17.64 -9.74 0.93
CA GLU A 93 -17.82 -11.17 0.65
C GLU A 93 -16.90 -11.68 -0.47
N GLU A 94 -16.77 -10.92 -1.55
CA GLU A 94 -15.88 -11.27 -2.67
C GLU A 94 -14.42 -11.32 -2.24
N LYS A 95 -13.97 -10.36 -1.41
CA LYS A 95 -12.61 -10.36 -0.84
C LYS A 95 -12.38 -11.56 0.07
N LEU A 96 -13.34 -11.90 0.94
CA LEU A 96 -13.24 -13.09 1.79
C LEU A 96 -13.22 -14.39 0.99
N LYS A 97 -14.00 -14.49 -0.09
CA LYS A 97 -14.00 -15.67 -0.98
C LYS A 97 -12.61 -15.94 -1.57
N GLN A 98 -11.86 -14.91 -1.94
CA GLN A 98 -10.50 -15.05 -2.50
C GLN A 98 -9.52 -15.70 -1.51
N VAL A 99 -9.75 -15.50 -0.21
CA VAL A 99 -8.85 -15.99 0.85
C VAL A 99 -9.45 -17.09 1.69
N ARG A 100 -10.61 -17.63 1.31
CA ARG A 100 -11.36 -18.64 2.07
C ARG A 100 -10.52 -19.85 2.48
N ARG A 101 -9.62 -20.31 1.61
CA ARG A 101 -8.66 -21.40 1.87
C ARG A 101 -7.70 -21.16 3.04
N PHE A 102 -7.60 -19.92 3.51
CA PHE A 102 -6.78 -19.53 4.66
C PHE A 102 -7.60 -19.19 5.91
N LEU A 103 -8.94 -19.17 5.80
CA LEU A 103 -9.86 -18.70 6.84
C LEU A 103 -10.40 -19.81 7.76
N GLU A 104 -9.93 -21.06 7.63
CA GLU A 104 -10.52 -22.23 8.34
C GLU A 104 -10.66 -22.04 9.86
N ASP A 105 -9.78 -21.22 10.47
CA ASP A 105 -9.77 -20.95 11.93
C ASP A 105 -10.23 -19.54 12.32
N ILE A 106 -10.66 -18.69 11.37
CA ILE A 106 -10.93 -17.27 11.64
C ILE A 106 -12.42 -17.05 11.92
N LYS A 107 -12.75 -16.79 13.18
CA LYS A 107 -14.09 -16.32 13.59
C LYS A 107 -14.19 -14.81 13.43
N LEU A 108 -14.72 -14.36 12.30
CA LEU A 108 -15.06 -12.95 12.08
C LEU A 108 -16.50 -12.69 12.54
N LYS A 109 -16.71 -11.57 13.23
CA LYS A 109 -18.07 -11.04 13.42
C LYS A 109 -18.53 -10.45 12.09
N GLU A 110 -19.79 -10.63 11.75
CA GLU A 110 -20.38 -10.00 10.59
C GLU A 110 -20.36 -8.47 10.76
N PRO A 111 -19.73 -7.72 9.84
CA PRO A 111 -19.61 -6.28 9.96
C PRO A 111 -20.96 -5.60 9.71
N LYS A 112 -21.29 -4.60 10.52
CA LYS A 112 -22.51 -3.79 10.39
C LYS A 112 -22.26 -2.46 9.67
N THR A 113 -21.00 -2.08 9.51
CA THR A 113 -20.59 -0.85 8.85
C THR A 113 -19.45 -1.11 7.86
N PRO A 114 -19.26 -0.24 6.84
CA PRO A 114 -18.10 -0.30 5.96
C PRO A 114 -16.77 -0.25 6.73
N GLU A 115 -16.70 0.52 7.81
CA GLU A 115 -15.51 0.66 8.64
C GLU A 115 -15.18 -0.66 9.35
N GLU A 116 -16.18 -1.32 9.94
CA GLU A 116 -16.02 -2.65 10.56
C GLU A 116 -15.61 -3.69 9.51
N ALA A 117 -16.16 -3.62 8.30
CA ALA A 117 -15.80 -4.52 7.20
C ALA A 117 -14.33 -4.36 6.79
N GLU A 118 -13.86 -3.11 6.66
CA GLU A 118 -12.46 -2.80 6.36
C GLU A 118 -11.51 -3.24 7.48
N GLU A 119 -11.88 -3.04 8.75
CA GLU A 119 -11.10 -3.53 9.90
C GLU A 119 -10.99 -5.06 9.92
N ASN A 120 -12.10 -5.75 9.66
CA ASN A 120 -12.11 -7.21 9.51
C ASN A 120 -11.17 -7.67 8.40
N LEU A 121 -11.22 -7.04 7.22
CA LEU A 121 -10.33 -7.39 6.09
C LEU A 121 -8.86 -7.15 6.44
N LYS A 122 -8.53 -6.05 7.13
CA LYS A 122 -7.16 -5.77 7.61
C LYS A 122 -6.67 -6.82 8.61
N LEU A 123 -7.54 -7.27 9.51
CA LEU A 123 -7.24 -8.34 10.48
C LEU A 123 -6.94 -9.65 9.73
N VAL A 124 -7.84 -10.05 8.83
CA VAL A 124 -7.69 -11.24 7.98
C VAL A 124 -6.37 -11.19 7.21
N GLU A 125 -6.09 -10.07 6.55
CA GLU A 125 -4.88 -9.90 5.76
C GLU A 125 -3.62 -10.07 6.63
N SER A 126 -3.63 -9.51 7.84
CA SER A 126 -2.52 -9.62 8.78
C SER A 126 -2.32 -11.05 9.28
N MET A 127 -3.39 -11.77 9.58
CA MET A 127 -3.34 -13.17 9.99
C MET A 127 -2.82 -14.07 8.87
N ILE A 128 -3.33 -13.90 7.64
CA ILE A 128 -2.88 -14.65 6.47
C ILE A 128 -1.42 -14.37 6.21
N THR A 129 -1.02 -13.09 6.19
CA THR A 129 0.39 -12.70 5.98
C THR A 129 1.29 -13.38 7.01
N LYS A 130 0.88 -13.41 8.28
CA LYS A 130 1.65 -14.07 9.34
C LYS A 130 1.78 -15.58 9.09
N LYS A 131 0.68 -16.27 8.78
CA LYS A 131 0.68 -17.72 8.47
C LYS A 131 1.56 -18.04 7.26
N LEU A 132 1.48 -17.22 6.20
CA LEU A 132 2.32 -17.34 5.01
C LEU A 132 3.79 -17.04 5.31
N TRP A 133 4.07 -16.02 6.11
CA TRP A 133 5.44 -15.74 6.55
C TRP A 133 6.00 -16.93 7.32
N ASP A 134 5.26 -17.49 8.27
CA ASP A 134 5.74 -18.57 9.11
C ASP A 134 6.01 -19.86 8.32
N SER A 135 5.30 -20.09 7.20
CA SER A 135 5.55 -21.24 6.31
C SER A 135 6.75 -21.09 5.37
N LEU A 136 7.28 -19.88 5.17
CA LEU A 136 8.46 -19.64 4.33
C LEU A 136 9.74 -20.22 4.95
N LYS A 137 10.63 -20.74 4.10
CA LYS A 137 11.97 -21.17 4.52
C LYS A 137 12.82 -19.98 4.95
N LYS A 138 13.83 -20.23 5.80
CA LYS A 138 14.77 -19.19 6.28
C LYS A 138 15.42 -18.41 5.13
N GLU A 139 15.78 -19.09 4.05
CA GLU A 139 16.39 -18.47 2.86
C GLU A 139 15.45 -17.49 2.14
N GLU A 140 14.16 -17.83 2.05
CA GLU A 140 13.14 -16.98 1.41
C GLU A 140 12.89 -15.73 2.25
N LYS A 141 12.77 -15.91 3.57
CA LYS A 141 12.68 -14.79 4.52
C LYS A 141 13.88 -13.85 4.38
N ALA A 142 15.10 -14.40 4.31
CA ALA A 142 16.31 -13.61 4.14
C ALA A 142 16.33 -12.85 2.81
N LYS A 143 15.88 -13.48 1.70
CA LYS A 143 15.75 -12.82 0.40
C LYS A 143 14.78 -11.63 0.45
N ILE A 144 13.61 -11.79 1.07
CA ILE A 144 12.63 -10.71 1.21
C ILE A 144 13.20 -9.57 2.07
N LEU A 145 13.78 -9.88 3.22
CA LEU A 145 14.38 -8.87 4.11
C LEU A 145 15.54 -8.12 3.44
N LYS A 146 16.36 -8.81 2.64
CA LYS A 146 17.44 -8.21 1.85
C LYS A 146 16.89 -7.33 0.73
N LYS A 147 15.83 -7.79 0.04
CA LYS A 147 15.17 -7.04 -1.04
C LYS A 147 14.77 -5.65 -0.53
N TYR A 148 14.10 -5.57 0.62
CA TYR A 148 13.57 -4.31 1.17
C TYR A 148 14.51 -3.60 2.16
N SER A 149 15.76 -4.05 2.34
CA SER A 149 16.63 -3.57 3.42
C SER A 149 16.87 -2.06 3.40
N GLN A 150 16.78 -1.44 2.23
CA GLN A 150 16.96 0.00 2.04
C GLN A 150 15.83 0.87 2.60
N PHE A 151 14.72 0.28 3.05
CA PHE A 151 13.61 0.98 3.69
C PHE A 151 13.53 0.74 5.20
N LYS A 152 14.49 0.02 5.80
CA LYS A 152 14.48 -0.36 7.23
C LYS A 152 14.37 0.81 8.21
N GLU A 153 14.82 2.01 7.82
CA GLU A 153 14.70 3.23 8.63
C GLU A 153 13.25 3.72 8.72
N ASN A 154 12.38 3.32 7.80
CA ASN A 154 10.94 3.52 7.85
C ASN A 154 10.26 2.18 8.16
N ASP A 155 10.16 1.84 9.45
CA ASP A 155 9.66 0.55 9.93
C ASP A 155 8.26 0.21 9.40
N GLU A 156 7.37 1.21 9.31
CA GLU A 156 6.01 1.01 8.80
C GLU A 156 6.00 0.68 7.30
N LEU A 157 6.69 1.48 6.48
CA LEU A 157 6.81 1.21 5.05
C LEU A 157 7.51 -0.12 4.79
N PHE A 158 8.55 -0.44 5.55
CA PHE A 158 9.29 -1.69 5.45
C PHE A 158 8.39 -2.90 5.74
N LYS A 159 7.63 -2.87 6.83
CA LYS A 159 6.65 -3.91 7.17
C LYS A 159 5.57 -4.05 6.09
N LEU A 160 5.07 -2.94 5.57
CA LEU A 160 4.05 -2.96 4.53
C LEU A 160 4.58 -3.55 3.21
N MET A 161 5.81 -3.20 2.83
CA MET A 161 6.47 -3.77 1.65
C MET A 161 6.71 -5.28 1.78
N ILE A 162 7.12 -5.74 2.97
CA ILE A 162 7.25 -7.18 3.26
C ILE A 162 5.90 -7.88 3.16
N LYS A 163 4.87 -7.32 3.81
CA LYS A 163 3.49 -7.83 3.75
C LYS A 163 3.02 -7.98 2.31
N HIS A 164 3.20 -6.94 1.50
CA HIS A 164 2.82 -6.93 0.09
C HIS A 164 3.58 -7.98 -0.72
N GLU A 165 4.89 -8.14 -0.52
CA GLU A 165 5.68 -9.15 -1.22
C GLU A 165 5.20 -10.58 -0.89
N ILE A 166 4.91 -10.86 0.38
CA ILE A 166 4.36 -12.16 0.80
C ILE A 166 3.03 -12.40 0.10
N MET A 167 2.10 -11.45 0.13
CA MET A 167 0.81 -11.57 -0.55
C MET A 167 0.99 -11.84 -2.05
N LYS A 168 1.90 -11.11 -2.70
CA LYS A 168 2.23 -11.26 -4.12
C LYS A 168 2.79 -12.65 -4.46
N MET A 169 3.70 -13.19 -3.63
CA MET A 169 4.25 -14.54 -3.82
C MET A 169 3.17 -15.62 -3.84
N PHE A 170 2.08 -15.43 -3.09
CA PHE A 170 0.95 -16.37 -3.02
C PHE A 170 -0.23 -15.97 -3.91
N ASN A 171 -0.03 -15.01 -4.83
CA ASN A 171 -1.02 -14.49 -5.76
C ASN A 171 -2.30 -13.96 -5.06
N LEU A 172 -2.11 -13.30 -3.92
CA LEU A 172 -3.17 -12.67 -3.16
C LEU A 172 -3.19 -11.16 -3.41
N ARG A 173 -4.38 -10.63 -3.68
CA ARG A 173 -4.61 -9.19 -3.80
C ARG A 173 -4.82 -8.55 -2.43
N PRO A 174 -4.57 -7.24 -2.28
CA PRO A 174 -4.93 -6.50 -1.08
C PRO A 174 -6.42 -6.69 -0.72
N LEU A 175 -6.68 -6.93 0.55
CA LEU A 175 -8.01 -7.05 1.11
C LEU A 175 -8.46 -5.69 1.64
N SER A 176 -9.19 -4.97 0.80
CA SER A 176 -9.84 -3.71 1.17
C SER A 176 -11.13 -3.55 0.39
N ILE A 177 -12.18 -3.02 1.02
CA ILE A 177 -13.44 -2.72 0.33
C ILE A 177 -13.34 -1.50 -0.59
N TYR A 178 -12.26 -0.72 -0.48
CA TYR A 178 -12.02 0.48 -1.27
C TYR A 178 -11.08 0.25 -2.45
N VAL A 179 -10.55 -0.97 -2.59
CA VAL A 179 -9.70 -1.38 -3.71
C VAL A 179 -10.53 -2.26 -4.66
N LEU A 180 -10.97 -1.65 -5.76
CA LEU A 180 -11.75 -2.30 -6.83
C LEU A 180 -10.86 -3.17 -7.73
#